data_AF-A0A534ADI4-F1
#
_entry.id   AF-A0A534ADI4-F1
#
_cell.length_a   1.000
_cell.length_b   1.000
_cell.length_c   1.000
_cell.angle_alpha   90.00
_cell.angle_beta   90.00
_cell.angle_gamma   90.00
#
_symmetry.space_group_name_H-M   'P 1'
#
loop_
_entity.id
_entity.type
_entity.pdbx_description
1 polymer ?
#
loop_
_entity_poly.entity_id
_entity_poly.type
_entity_poly.pdbx_seq_one_letter_code
_entity_poly.pdbx_strand_id
1 'polypeptide(L)'
;MHPQVMHSLSTLPNFLMYFAMALALTGLFLVVYLWITPHDELKLVRENKEAAAISFCGALLGFILPLATAIAQSDGMLDCLVWGLVALVIQSLTFLAVRLFMGHLSERIA
;
A
#
# COMPACT_ATOMS: atom_id res chain seq x y z
N MET A 1 16.37 14.52 -32.80
CA MET A 1 15.84 14.16 -31.47
C MET A 1 17.03 13.80 -30.58
N HIS A 2 17.14 14.40 -29.39
CA HIS A 2 18.30 14.25 -28.50
C HIS A 2 18.52 12.75 -28.15
N PRO A 3 19.74 12.20 -28.27
CA PRO A 3 20.03 10.78 -28.01
C PRO A 3 19.63 10.31 -26.60
N GLN A 4 19.48 11.23 -25.66
CA GLN A 4 19.02 10.95 -24.30
C GLN A 4 17.55 10.51 -24.22
N VAL A 5 16.68 11.03 -25.10
CA VAL A 5 15.25 10.67 -25.12
C VAL A 5 15.06 9.21 -25.57
N MET A 6 15.86 8.76 -26.54
CA MET A 6 15.78 7.38 -27.04
C MET A 6 16.21 6.36 -25.97
N HIS A 7 17.14 6.72 -25.09
CA HIS A 7 17.56 5.90 -23.95
C HIS A 7 16.50 5.84 -22.83
N SER A 8 15.79 6.94 -22.55
CA SER A 8 14.68 6.90 -21.59
C SER A 8 13.50 6.05 -22.07
N LEU A 9 13.28 6.01 -23.39
CA LEU A 9 12.22 5.18 -23.99
C LEU A 9 12.59 3.70 -24.02
N SER A 10 13.89 3.34 -24.03
CA SER A 10 14.29 1.92 -23.95
C SER A 10 14.14 1.31 -22.56
N THR A 11 14.09 2.13 -21.50
CA THR A 11 13.82 1.67 -20.12
C THR A 11 12.33 1.70 -19.76
N LEU A 12 11.47 2.22 -20.64
CA LEU A 12 10.02 2.28 -20.44
C LEU A 12 9.39 0.90 -20.13
N PRO A 13 9.78 -0.22 -20.79
CA PRO A 13 9.24 -1.53 -20.45
C PRO A 13 9.54 -1.93 -19.00
N ASN A 14 10.78 -1.69 -18.52
CA ASN A 14 11.15 -1.99 -17.14
C ASN A 14 10.33 -1.15 -16.15
N PHE A 15 10.15 0.14 -16.44
CA PHE A 15 9.28 1.00 -15.63
C PHE A 15 7.86 0.43 -15.53
N LEU A 16 7.27 0.02 -16.67
CA LEU A 16 5.93 -0.57 -16.69
C LEU A 16 5.84 -1.88 -15.90
N MET A 17 6.90 -2.71 -15.92
CA MET A 17 6.94 -3.95 -15.13
C MET A 17 6.96 -3.67 -13.62
N TYR A 18 7.81 -2.75 -13.16
CA TYR A 18 7.84 -2.35 -11.75
C TYR A 18 6.55 -1.63 -11.33
N PHE A 19 5.97 -0.82 -12.22
CA PHE A 19 4.68 -0.17 -11.97
C PHE A 19 3.55 -1.20 -11.84
N ALA A 20 3.49 -2.20 -12.73
CA ALA A 20 2.52 -3.29 -12.65
C ALA A 20 2.70 -4.12 -11.37
N MET A 21 3.95 -4.39 -10.96
CA MET A 21 4.26 -5.04 -9.69
C MET A 21 3.75 -4.22 -8.50
N ALA A 22 4.00 -2.91 -8.51
CA ALA A 22 3.54 -2.01 -7.45
C ALA A 22 2.01 -2.00 -7.35
N LEU A 23 1.30 -1.96 -8.48
CA LEU A 23 -0.16 -2.06 -8.53
C LEU A 23 -0.66 -3.40 -7.99
N ALA A 24 -0.03 -4.51 -8.38
CA ALA A 24 -0.41 -5.85 -7.91
C ALA A 24 -0.23 -5.98 -6.39
N LEU A 25 0.91 -5.54 -5.86
CA LEU A 25 1.19 -5.58 -4.41
C LEU A 25 0.29 -4.62 -3.63
N THR A 26 0.00 -3.45 -4.17
CA THR A 26 -0.96 -2.50 -3.56
C THR A 26 -2.37 -3.07 -3.54
N GLY A 27 -2.81 -3.69 -4.65
CA GLY A 27 -4.09 -4.39 -4.71
C GLY A 27 -4.16 -5.54 -3.71
N LEU A 28 -3.08 -6.32 -3.58
CA LEU A 28 -2.98 -7.39 -2.58
C LEU A 28 -3.07 -6.84 -1.15
N PHE A 29 -2.35 -5.76 -0.85
CA PHE A 29 -2.45 -5.08 0.45
C PHE A 29 -3.88 -4.62 0.73
N LEU A 30 -4.56 -4.02 -0.25
CA LEU A 30 -5.96 -3.59 -0.10
C LEU A 30 -6.89 -4.77 0.20
N VAL A 31 -6.74 -5.89 -0.50
CA VAL A 31 -7.52 -7.11 -0.22
C VAL A 31 -7.27 -7.60 1.20
N VAL A 32 -6.01 -7.73 1.61
CA VAL A 32 -5.63 -8.16 2.97
C VAL A 32 -6.18 -7.20 4.02
N TYR A 33 -6.04 -5.89 3.78
CA TYR A 33 -6.54 -4.84 4.66
C TYR A 33 -8.05 -4.90 4.85
N LEU A 34 -8.80 -5.04 3.75
CA LEU A 34 -10.27 -5.17 3.78
C LEU A 34 -10.70 -6.47 4.46
N TRP A 35 -9.90 -7.53 4.40
CA TRP A 35 -10.20 -8.81 5.05
C TRP A 35 -9.93 -8.80 6.56
N ILE A 36 -8.88 -8.10 6.99
CA ILE A 36 -8.55 -7.93 8.42
C ILE A 36 -9.53 -6.96 9.10
N THR A 37 -10.11 -6.05 8.34
CA THR A 37 -11.00 -5.03 8.90
C THR A 37 -12.45 -5.55 8.95
N PRO A 38 -13.05 -5.70 10.14
CA PRO A 38 -14.37 -6.31 10.31
C PRO A 38 -15.54 -5.36 10.02
N HIS A 39 -15.26 -4.09 9.69
CA HIS A 39 -16.25 -3.16 9.17
C HIS A 39 -16.05 -3.05 7.67
N ASP A 40 -17.14 -3.00 6.91
CA ASP A 40 -17.10 -2.63 5.51
C ASP A 40 -16.64 -1.15 5.41
N GLU A 41 -15.35 -0.87 5.59
CA GLU A 41 -14.80 0.47 5.48
C GLU A 41 -15.15 1.05 4.10
N LEU A 42 -15.17 0.21 3.07
CA LEU A 42 -15.61 0.59 1.73
C LEU A 42 -17.08 1.06 1.70
N LYS A 43 -17.94 0.50 2.55
CA LYS A 43 -19.33 0.93 2.72
C LYS A 43 -19.41 2.22 3.53
N LEU A 44 -18.64 2.34 4.61
CA LEU A 44 -18.56 3.57 5.41
C LEU A 44 -18.03 4.76 4.59
N VAL A 45 -17.04 4.52 3.73
CA VAL A 45 -16.53 5.51 2.76
C VAL A 45 -17.63 5.90 1.77
N ARG A 46 -18.41 4.93 1.26
CA ARG A 46 -19.57 5.20 0.40
C ARG A 46 -20.70 5.94 1.14
N GLU A 47 -20.80 5.79 2.45
CA GLU A 47 -21.73 6.51 3.33
C GLU A 47 -21.19 7.89 3.77
N ASN A 48 -20.15 8.43 3.11
CA ASN A 48 -19.53 9.73 3.41
C ASN A 48 -19.02 9.88 4.86
N LYS A 49 -18.58 8.78 5.48
CA LYS A 49 -17.87 8.86 6.76
C LYS A 49 -16.42 9.26 6.51
N GLU A 50 -16.12 10.55 6.66
CA GLU A 50 -14.78 11.11 6.44
C GLU A 50 -13.68 10.38 7.23
N ALA A 51 -13.97 9.98 8.47
CA ALA A 51 -13.03 9.25 9.31
C ALA A 51 -12.58 7.91 8.70
N ALA A 52 -13.50 7.18 8.04
CA ALA A 52 -13.16 5.91 7.38
C ALA A 52 -12.29 6.15 6.15
N ALA A 53 -12.57 7.20 5.37
CA ALA A 53 -11.76 7.57 4.20
C ALA A 53 -10.34 8.00 4.60
N ILE A 54 -10.21 8.78 5.68
CA ILE A 54 -8.91 9.22 6.21
C ILE A 54 -8.11 8.02 6.71
N SER A 55 -8.74 7.11 7.47
CA SER A 55 -8.08 5.87 7.95
C SER A 55 -7.59 5.01 6.79
N PHE A 56 -8.44 4.79 5.79
CA PHE A 56 -8.11 4.02 4.59
C PHE A 56 -6.93 4.62 3.82
N CYS A 57 -6.96 5.93 3.55
CA CYS A 57 -5.86 6.64 2.90
C CYS A 57 -4.57 6.58 3.73
N GLY A 58 -4.67 6.71 5.06
CA GLY A 58 -3.53 6.58 5.96
C GLY A 58 -2.88 5.21 5.90
N ALA A 59 -3.68 4.14 5.92
CA ALA A 59 -3.20 2.77 5.79
C ALA A 59 -2.53 2.52 4.44
N LEU A 60 -3.11 3.05 3.36
CA LEU A 60 -2.57 2.96 2.00
C LEU A 60 -1.24 3.71 1.87
N LEU A 61 -1.16 4.93 2.36
CA LEU A 61 0.09 5.71 2.35
C LEU A 61 1.19 5.03 3.16
N GLY A 62 0.85 4.44 4.31
CA GLY A 62 1.80 3.67 5.12
C GLY A 62 2.34 2.43 4.40
N PHE A 63 1.59 1.84 3.45
CA PHE A 63 2.09 0.75 2.60
C PHE A 63 2.93 1.25 1.41
N ILE A 64 2.49 2.34 0.75
CA ILE A 64 3.14 2.84 -0.46
C ILE A 64 4.58 3.30 -0.19
N LEU A 65 4.84 3.91 0.97
CA LEU A 65 6.18 4.38 1.33
C LEU A 65 7.23 3.24 1.35
N PRO A 66 7.07 2.17 2.15
CA PRO A 66 8.03 1.06 2.15
C PRO A 66 8.03 0.30 0.82
N LEU A 67 6.91 0.19 0.11
CA LEU A 67 6.89 -0.41 -1.23
C LEU A 67 7.73 0.41 -2.23
N ALA A 68 7.65 1.73 -2.19
CA ALA A 68 8.47 2.61 -3.02
C ALA A 68 9.96 2.45 -2.69
N THR A 69 10.30 2.34 -1.40
CA THR A 69 11.68 2.03 -0.97
C THR A 69 12.13 0.67 -1.47
N ALA A 70 11.28 -0.36 -1.39
CA ALA A 70 11.59 -1.68 -1.91
C ALA A 70 11.90 -1.63 -3.41
N ILE A 71 11.04 -0.99 -4.21
CA ILE A 71 11.27 -0.82 -5.67
C ILE A 71 12.58 -0.08 -5.95
N ALA A 72 12.87 0.99 -5.21
CA ALA A 72 14.04 1.83 -5.44
C ALA A 72 15.37 1.15 -5.06
N GLN A 73 15.34 0.21 -4.11
CA GLN A 73 16.54 -0.48 -3.61
C GLN A 73 16.68 -1.91 -4.14
N SER A 74 15.76 -2.38 -4.98
CA SER A 74 15.78 -3.76 -5.48
C SER A 74 16.77 -3.96 -6.61
N ASP A 75 17.50 -5.07 -6.55
CA ASP A 75 18.40 -5.51 -7.63
C ASP A 75 17.63 -6.18 -8.79
N GLY A 76 16.34 -6.47 -8.61
CA GLY A 76 15.48 -7.07 -9.63
C GLY A 76 14.02 -7.24 -9.18
N MET A 77 13.18 -7.75 -10.10
CA MET A 77 11.74 -7.94 -9.81
C MET A 77 11.46 -8.94 -8.68
N LEU A 78 12.25 -10.00 -8.55
CA LEU A 78 12.06 -10.99 -7.48
C LEU A 78 12.42 -10.41 -6.12
N ASP A 79 13.51 -9.64 -6.04
CA ASP A 79 13.91 -8.95 -4.82
C ASP A 79 12.85 -7.92 -4.39
N CYS A 80 12.33 -7.15 -5.37
CA CYS A 80 11.22 -6.22 -5.16
C CYS A 80 9.96 -6.93 -4.67
N LEU A 81 9.63 -8.10 -5.22
CA LEU A 81 8.47 -8.87 -4.81
C LEU A 81 8.62 -9.34 -3.35
N VAL A 82 9.78 -9.86 -2.97
CA VAL A 82 10.05 -10.31 -1.60
C VAL A 82 9.95 -9.15 -0.61
N TRP A 83 10.66 -8.05 -0.87
CA TRP A 83 10.60 -6.87 0.01
C TRP A 83 9.22 -6.22 0.03
N GLY A 84 8.50 -6.23 -1.09
CA GLY A 84 7.13 -5.76 -1.16
C GLY A 84 6.16 -6.60 -0.31
N LEU A 85 6.33 -7.93 -0.29
CA LEU A 85 5.56 -8.82 0.58
C LEU A 85 5.94 -8.64 2.06
N VAL A 86 7.22 -8.42 2.36
CA VAL A 86 7.66 -8.09 3.73
C VAL A 86 7.04 -6.78 4.19
N ALA A 87 7.07 -5.74 3.35
CA ALA A 87 6.41 -4.46 3.62
C ALA A 87 4.91 -4.63 3.86
N LEU A 88 4.24 -5.51 3.08
CA LEU A 88 2.82 -5.81 3.25
C LEU A 88 2.56 -6.40 4.64
N VAL A 89 3.32 -7.41 5.04
CA VAL A 89 3.18 -8.06 6.34
C VAL A 89 3.42 -7.08 7.48
N ILE A 90 4.53 -6.32 7.43
CA ILE A 90 4.88 -5.35 8.47
C ILE A 90 3.81 -4.26 8.57
N GLN A 91 3.32 -3.76 7.44
CA GLN A 91 2.30 -2.72 7.42
C GLN A 91 0.96 -3.23 7.97
N SER A 92 0.52 -4.43 7.59
CA SER A 92 -0.70 -5.04 8.14
C SER A 92 -0.60 -5.27 9.65
N LEU A 93 0.56 -5.74 10.14
CA LEU A 93 0.80 -5.92 11.58
C LEU A 93 0.83 -4.58 12.32
N THR A 94 1.44 -3.56 11.74
CA THR A 94 1.48 -2.21 12.32
C THR A 94 0.08 -1.63 12.44
N PHE A 95 -0.74 -1.74 11.39
CA PHE A 95 -2.15 -1.33 11.45
C PHE A 95 -2.91 -2.07 12.55
N LEU A 96 -2.75 -3.40 12.65
CA LEU A 96 -3.39 -4.19 13.69
C LEU A 96 -2.94 -3.77 15.09
N ALA A 97 -1.65 -3.53 15.28
CA ALA A 97 -1.09 -3.07 16.55
C ALA A 97 -1.66 -1.70 16.94
N VAL A 98 -1.63 -0.71 16.04
CA VAL A 98 -2.23 0.62 16.26
C VAL A 98 -3.70 0.49 16.63
N ARG A 99 -4.44 -0.35 15.91
CA ARG A 99 -5.86 -0.60 16.17
C ARG A 99 -6.10 -1.24 17.54
N LEU A 100 -5.27 -2.20 17.96
CA LEU A 100 -5.35 -2.80 19.30
C LEU A 100 -5.08 -1.77 20.39
N PHE A 101 -4.06 -0.91 20.22
CA PHE A 101 -3.78 0.17 21.17
C PHE A 101 -4.88 1.25 21.20
N MET A 102 -5.48 1.57 20.06
CA MET A 102 -6.59 2.52 19.93
C MET A 102 -7.97 1.91 20.25
N GLY A 103 -8.06 0.61 20.49
CA GLY A 103 -9.30 -0.11 20.83
C GLY A 103 -10.03 0.42 22.06
N HIS A 104 -9.40 1.30 22.87
CA HIS A 104 -10.02 2.00 23.99
C HIS A 104 -10.64 3.37 23.64
N LEU A 105 -10.59 3.82 22.37
CA LEU A 105 -11.20 5.08 21.97
C LEU A 105 -12.68 4.94 21.59
N SER A 106 -13.09 3.79 21.03
CA SER A 106 -14.50 3.56 20.67
C SER A 106 -15.44 3.57 21.88
N GLU A 107 -14.91 3.28 23.08
CA GLU A 107 -15.66 3.36 24.34
C GLU A 107 -15.76 4.80 24.89
N ARG A 108 -14.95 5.74 24.39
CA ARG A 108 -14.90 7.14 24.88
C ARG A 108 -15.73 8.13 24.09
N ILE A 109 -16.32 7.71 22.97
CA ILE A 109 -17.11 8.57 22.08
C ILE A 109 -18.55 8.04 21.90
N ALA A 110 -18.95 7.01 22.65
CA ALA A 110 -20.31 6.49 22.72
C ALA A 110 -21.05 7.03 23.96
#